data_AF-A0A936BT32-F1
#
_entry.id   AF-A0A936BT32-F1
#
_cell.length_a   1.000
_cell.length_b   1.000
_cell.length_c   1.000
_cell.angle_alpha   90.00
_cell.angle_beta   90.00
_cell.angle_gamma   90.00
#
_symmetry.space_group_name_H-M   'P 1'
#
loop_
_entity.id
_entity.type
_entity.pdbx_description
1 polymer ?
#
loop_
_entity_poly.entity_id
_entity_poly.type
_entity_poly.pdbx_seq_one_letter_code
_entity_poly.pdbx_strand_id
1 'polypeptide(L)'
;MRFPSPGRLTALATSLLLPAALLAQAAVDPGIAPRAAALAGSGQRGPATELLGRYLATAPDDAGAWLELGRFYLLDARDWHREGHIEESPASLFLDFAATALDQSLRLPSDSSRMLRSVVELERAVLDVERGGWAALVANGTALRASYPPVFVLELGRNLVASCPLGGVMVTGNDVETVGVWTVTISGGERGDLVLLLPTLYGEDSVYRARMATALEIQPVLPVDAALTEVAARRPVCLTPAVPASYAPHKALVTHRLLQVAGPAAAELPQPLTITELASAHLSQPNALTRAVLAEYQQAARKNRVLCISLLSPFGERTRSACGD
;
A
#
# COMPACT_ATOMS: atom_id res chain seq x y z
N MET A 1 59.01 60.03 -52.50
CA MET A 1 57.90 59.97 -51.50
C MET A 1 57.74 58.53 -51.07
N ARG A 2 57.61 58.33 -49.76
CA ARG A 2 57.71 57.05 -49.04
C ARG A 2 56.48 56.15 -49.27
N PHE A 3 56.71 54.87 -49.51
CA PHE A 3 55.75 53.79 -49.21
C PHE A 3 55.75 53.50 -47.69
N PRO A 4 54.58 53.18 -47.11
CA PRO A 4 54.40 51.88 -46.45
C PRO A 4 52.98 51.30 -46.68
N SER A 5 52.81 50.03 -47.05
CA SER A 5 52.67 48.81 -46.20
C SER A 5 51.20 48.31 -46.14
N PRO A 6 50.92 47.03 -46.46
CA PRO A 6 49.61 46.41 -46.27
C PRO A 6 49.47 45.88 -44.83
N GLY A 7 48.51 46.43 -44.08
CA GLY A 7 48.13 45.93 -42.76
C GLY A 7 47.35 44.62 -42.88
N ARG A 8 47.93 43.53 -42.35
CA ARG A 8 47.30 42.21 -42.20
C ARG A 8 46.16 42.27 -41.18
N LEU A 9 44.96 41.88 -41.59
CA LEU A 9 43.84 41.53 -40.71
C LEU A 9 44.10 40.15 -40.10
N THR A 10 44.59 40.10 -38.87
CA THR A 10 44.56 38.90 -38.03
C THR A 10 43.20 38.82 -37.34
N ALA A 11 42.29 38.01 -37.89
CA ALA A 11 41.10 37.57 -37.18
C ALA A 11 41.51 36.51 -36.14
N LEU A 12 41.56 36.90 -34.87
CA LEU A 12 41.62 35.99 -33.74
C LEU A 12 40.26 35.31 -33.60
N ALA A 13 40.15 34.09 -34.14
CA ALA A 13 39.08 33.17 -33.83
C ALA A 13 39.29 32.63 -32.41
N THR A 14 38.73 33.30 -31.41
CA THR A 14 38.59 32.76 -30.05
C THR A 14 37.50 31.69 -30.09
N SER A 15 37.92 30.44 -30.22
CA SER A 15 37.09 29.26 -30.06
C SER A 15 36.61 29.17 -28.61
N LEU A 16 35.37 29.61 -28.36
CA LEU A 16 34.65 29.27 -27.14
C LEU A 16 34.38 27.76 -27.15
N LEU A 17 35.24 27.01 -26.48
CA LEU A 17 34.96 25.64 -26.04
C LEU A 17 33.85 25.70 -24.99
N LEU A 18 32.60 25.63 -25.43
CA LEU A 18 31.49 25.19 -24.59
C LEU A 18 31.77 23.72 -24.20
N PRO A 19 31.86 23.36 -22.91
CA PRO A 19 31.75 21.97 -22.54
C PRO A 19 30.27 21.60 -22.75
N ALA A 20 29.95 21.08 -23.93
CA ALA A 20 28.75 20.29 -24.11
C ALA A 20 28.93 19.02 -23.29
N ALA A 21 28.68 19.10 -21.97
CA ALA A 21 28.25 17.96 -21.20
C ALA A 21 26.82 17.63 -21.69
N LEU A 22 26.75 17.09 -22.91
CA LEU A 22 25.65 16.23 -23.31
C LEU A 22 25.73 15.05 -22.36
N LEU A 23 25.04 15.16 -21.22
CA LEU A 23 24.64 13.99 -20.45
C LEU A 23 23.89 13.12 -21.45
N ALA A 24 24.58 12.11 -21.98
CA ALA A 24 23.96 11.10 -22.81
C ALA A 24 22.92 10.40 -21.92
N GLN A 25 21.68 10.89 -21.95
CA GLN A 25 20.54 10.15 -21.43
C GLN A 25 20.54 8.84 -22.20
N ALA A 26 20.87 7.75 -21.51
CA ALA A 26 20.79 6.44 -22.12
C ALA A 26 19.34 6.20 -22.57
N ALA A 27 19.15 5.58 -23.73
CA ALA A 27 17.83 5.15 -24.14
C ALA A 27 17.27 4.22 -23.05
N VAL A 28 15.98 4.42 -22.71
CA VAL A 28 15.28 3.57 -21.74
C VAL A 28 15.35 2.11 -22.20
N ASP A 29 15.91 1.23 -21.36
CA ASP A 29 15.94 -0.23 -21.55
C ASP A 29 14.71 -0.86 -20.85
N PRO A 30 13.65 -1.23 -21.59
CA PRO A 30 12.45 -1.83 -20.99
C PRO A 30 12.72 -3.20 -20.34
N GLY A 31 13.87 -3.82 -20.60
CA GLY A 31 14.27 -5.10 -20.04
C GLY A 31 14.96 -5.00 -18.67
N ILE A 32 15.31 -3.79 -18.20
CA ILE A 32 16.10 -3.64 -16.97
C ILE A 32 15.33 -4.02 -15.70
N ALA A 33 14.08 -3.55 -15.56
CA ALA A 33 13.25 -3.84 -14.40
C ALA A 33 12.88 -5.33 -14.32
N PRO A 34 12.43 -5.99 -15.42
CA PRO A 34 12.23 -7.45 -15.41
C PRO A 34 13.49 -8.25 -15.05
N ARG A 35 14.66 -7.81 -15.51
CA ARG A 35 15.93 -8.47 -15.19
C ARG A 35 16.29 -8.32 -13.72
N ALA A 36 16.11 -7.13 -13.15
CA ALA A 36 16.30 -6.90 -11.72
C ALA A 36 15.31 -7.74 -10.89
N ALA A 37 14.04 -7.79 -11.29
CA ALA A 37 13.03 -8.63 -10.65
C ALA A 37 13.39 -10.12 -10.68
N ALA A 38 13.94 -10.61 -11.81
CA ALA A 38 14.41 -11.99 -11.93
C ALA A 38 15.61 -12.29 -11.00
N LEU A 39 16.57 -11.35 -10.89
CA LEU A 39 17.67 -11.46 -9.93
C LEU A 39 17.15 -11.54 -8.49
N ALA A 40 16.27 -10.63 -8.10
CA ALA A 40 15.65 -10.64 -6.78
C ALA A 40 14.87 -11.94 -6.50
N GLY A 41 14.14 -12.46 -7.49
CA GLY A 41 13.44 -13.74 -7.41
C GLY A 41 14.36 -14.96 -7.22
N SER A 42 15.64 -14.83 -7.56
CA SER A 42 16.68 -15.84 -7.31
C SER A 42 17.43 -15.65 -5.98
N GLY A 43 16.95 -14.77 -5.10
CA GLY A 43 17.60 -14.44 -3.83
C GLY A 43 18.73 -13.41 -3.94
N GLN A 44 18.98 -12.85 -5.12
CA GLN A 44 20.05 -11.89 -5.37
C GLN A 44 19.53 -10.44 -5.28
N ARG A 45 18.96 -10.06 -4.12
CA ARG A 45 18.34 -8.74 -3.97
C ARG A 45 19.35 -7.58 -3.99
N GLY A 46 20.49 -7.71 -3.31
CA GLY A 46 21.57 -6.71 -3.36
C GLY A 46 22.08 -6.43 -4.79
N PRO A 47 22.43 -7.47 -5.57
CA PRO A 47 22.78 -7.28 -6.99
C PRO A 47 21.66 -6.66 -7.83
N ALA A 48 20.38 -6.93 -7.51
CA ALA A 48 19.24 -6.35 -8.22
C ALA A 48 19.09 -4.85 -7.94
N THR A 49 19.21 -4.42 -6.68
CA THR A 49 19.16 -2.99 -6.31
C THR A 49 20.36 -2.23 -6.87
N GLU A 50 21.56 -2.83 -6.86
CA GLU A 50 22.75 -2.25 -7.46
C GLU A 50 22.62 -2.07 -8.98
N LEU A 51 22.08 -3.09 -9.68
CA LEU A 51 21.80 -3.02 -11.12
C LEU A 51 20.89 -1.83 -11.44
N LEU A 52 19.79 -1.68 -10.71
CA LEU A 52 18.85 -0.58 -10.90
C LEU A 52 19.48 0.77 -10.56
N GLY A 53 20.23 0.87 -9.46
CA GLY A 53 20.90 2.10 -9.04
C GLY A 53 21.90 2.60 -10.09
N ARG A 54 22.75 1.71 -10.62
CA ARG A 54 23.70 2.06 -11.68
C ARG A 54 22.99 2.46 -12.98
N TYR A 55 21.93 1.76 -13.35
CA TYR A 55 21.16 2.07 -14.54
C TYR A 55 20.46 3.44 -14.44
N LEU A 56 19.76 3.69 -13.33
CA LEU A 56 19.02 4.93 -13.10
C LEU A 56 19.93 6.17 -13.01
N ALA A 57 21.20 6.00 -12.66
CA ALA A 57 22.20 7.07 -12.77
C ALA A 57 22.42 7.55 -14.22
N THR A 58 22.10 6.71 -15.22
CA THR A 58 22.25 7.01 -16.64
C THR A 58 20.91 7.18 -17.37
N ALA A 59 19.82 6.67 -16.80
CA ALA A 59 18.46 6.73 -17.31
C ALA A 59 17.47 7.20 -16.21
N PRO A 60 17.61 8.43 -15.69
CA PRO A 60 16.82 8.91 -14.55
C PRO A 60 15.33 9.11 -14.87
N ASP A 61 14.94 9.06 -16.14
CA ASP A 61 13.56 9.22 -16.59
C ASP A 61 12.83 7.87 -16.78
N ASP A 62 13.50 6.73 -16.54
CA ASP A 62 12.86 5.42 -16.57
C ASP A 62 12.09 5.16 -15.27
N ALA A 63 10.83 5.58 -15.29
CA ALA A 63 9.93 5.40 -14.16
C ALA A 63 9.53 3.94 -13.89
N GLY A 64 9.71 3.02 -14.85
CA GLY A 64 9.51 1.58 -14.62
C GLY A 64 10.63 0.99 -13.76
N ALA A 65 11.87 1.39 -14.03
CA ALA A 65 13.02 1.05 -13.18
C ALA A 65 12.91 1.67 -11.78
N TRP A 66 12.44 2.92 -11.67
CA TRP A 66 12.16 3.54 -10.37
C TRP A 66 11.08 2.82 -9.57
N LEU A 67 10.02 2.35 -10.23
CA LEU A 67 8.95 1.56 -9.60
C LEU A 67 9.50 0.28 -8.96
N GLU A 68 10.32 -0.49 -9.71
CA GLU A 68 10.89 -1.74 -9.20
C GLU A 68 11.90 -1.49 -8.07
N LEU A 69 12.72 -0.43 -8.18
CA LEU A 69 13.65 -0.05 -7.11
C LEU A 69 12.91 0.30 -5.82
N GLY A 70 11.84 1.10 -5.93
CA GLY A 70 11.00 1.46 -4.79
C GLY A 70 10.32 0.24 -4.16
N ARG A 71 9.89 -0.72 -4.98
CA ARG A 71 9.34 -2.00 -4.51
C ARG A 71 10.36 -2.80 -3.71
N PHE A 72 11.62 -2.87 -4.13
CA PHE A 72 12.66 -3.58 -3.38
C PHE A 72 12.89 -2.97 -1.99
N TYR A 73 13.06 -1.65 -1.90
CA TYR A 73 13.25 -1.01 -0.60
C TYR A 73 12.03 -1.15 0.32
N LEU A 74 10.81 -1.13 -0.24
CA LEU A 74 9.60 -1.42 0.55
C LEU A 74 9.60 -2.86 1.09
N LEU A 75 10.06 -3.84 0.30
CA LEU A 75 10.18 -5.23 0.75
C LEU A 75 11.25 -5.38 1.83
N ASP A 76 12.37 -4.67 1.71
CA ASP A 76 13.45 -4.70 2.72
C ASP A 76 12.96 -4.14 4.07
N ALA A 77 12.14 -3.07 4.05
CA ALA A 77 11.50 -2.57 5.27
C ALA A 77 10.57 -3.62 5.92
N ARG A 78 9.85 -4.41 5.12
CA ARG A 78 8.97 -5.48 5.62
C ARG A 78 9.72 -6.68 6.15
N ASP A 79 10.81 -7.06 5.49
CA ASP A 79 11.64 -8.18 5.92
C ASP A 79 12.33 -7.86 7.25
N TRP A 80 12.69 -6.59 7.50
CA TRP A 80 13.20 -6.14 8.80
C TRP A 80 12.24 -6.42 9.98
N HIS A 81 10.92 -6.22 9.80
CA HIS A 81 9.92 -6.59 10.81
C HIS A 81 9.91 -8.10 11.08
N ARG A 82 10.01 -8.93 10.02
CA ARG A 82 9.99 -10.39 10.13
C ARG A 82 11.24 -10.95 10.79
N GLU A 83 12.37 -10.29 10.57
CA GLU A 83 13.65 -10.67 11.16
C GLU A 83 13.74 -10.29 12.63
N GLY A 84 12.73 -9.62 13.20
CA GLY A 84 12.69 -9.34 14.64
C GLY A 84 13.68 -8.26 15.05
N HIS A 85 13.90 -7.26 14.19
CA HIS A 85 14.71 -6.07 14.51
C HIS A 85 16.20 -6.40 14.79
N ILE A 86 16.74 -7.47 14.19
CA ILE A 86 18.08 -8.01 14.50
C ILE A 86 19.24 -7.13 13.95
N GLU A 87 19.06 -6.48 12.81
CA GLU A 87 20.08 -5.61 12.21
C GLU A 87 19.91 -4.13 12.62
N GLU A 88 21.02 -3.40 12.73
CA GLU A 88 21.08 -1.93 12.92
C GLU A 88 20.59 -1.13 11.69
N SER A 89 19.85 -1.74 10.77
CA SER A 89 19.22 -1.07 9.63
C SER A 89 17.83 -0.57 10.04
N PRO A 90 17.60 0.73 10.30
CA PRO A 90 16.27 1.18 10.70
C PRO A 90 15.32 1.11 9.50
N ALA A 91 14.20 0.39 9.62
CA ALA A 91 13.18 0.31 8.56
C ALA A 91 12.76 1.68 8.00
N SER A 92 12.83 2.74 8.80
CA SER A 92 12.59 4.12 8.35
C SER A 92 13.48 4.53 7.17
N LEU A 93 14.76 4.12 7.14
CA LEU A 93 15.68 4.45 6.06
C LEU A 93 15.28 3.75 4.75
N PHE A 94 14.91 2.47 4.82
CA PHE A 94 14.38 1.75 3.66
C PHE A 94 13.09 2.41 3.14
N LEU A 95 12.20 2.85 4.04
CA LEU A 95 10.98 3.56 3.66
C LEU A 95 11.27 4.94 3.05
N ASP A 96 12.32 5.64 3.46
CA ASP A 96 12.76 6.90 2.85
C ASP A 96 13.27 6.69 1.42
N PHE A 97 14.07 5.64 1.19
CA PHE A 97 14.50 5.26 -0.16
C PHE A 97 13.34 4.79 -1.04
N ALA A 98 12.43 3.98 -0.48
CA ALA A 98 11.23 3.52 -1.17
C ALA A 98 10.35 4.71 -1.59
N ALA A 99 10.08 5.65 -0.67
CA ALA A 99 9.32 6.86 -0.96
C ALA A 99 9.96 7.66 -2.11
N THR A 100 11.27 7.92 -2.01
CA THR A 100 12.01 8.70 -3.01
C THR A 100 11.93 8.06 -4.40
N ALA A 101 12.16 6.75 -4.50
CA ALA A 101 12.08 6.02 -5.76
C ALA A 101 10.64 6.01 -6.32
N LEU A 102 9.64 5.78 -5.47
CA LEU A 102 8.24 5.75 -5.90
C LEU A 102 7.74 7.14 -6.31
N ASP A 103 8.21 8.22 -5.69
CA ASP A 103 7.92 9.59 -6.12
C ASP A 103 8.44 9.86 -7.54
N GLN A 104 9.61 9.31 -7.92
CA GLN A 104 10.07 9.35 -9.31
C GLN A 104 9.20 8.50 -10.23
N SER A 105 8.74 7.34 -9.77
CA SER A 105 7.87 6.45 -10.55
C SER A 105 6.50 7.05 -10.86
N LEU A 106 6.01 8.01 -10.06
CA LEU A 106 4.73 8.70 -10.27
C LEU A 106 4.68 9.54 -11.57
N ARG A 107 5.83 9.75 -12.23
CA ARG A 107 5.87 10.29 -13.59
C ARG A 107 5.17 9.36 -14.59
N LEU A 108 5.04 8.07 -14.27
CA LEU A 108 4.10 7.18 -14.96
C LEU A 108 2.69 7.40 -14.40
N PRO A 109 1.68 7.62 -15.25
CA PRO A 109 0.28 7.65 -14.81
C PRO A 109 -0.22 6.23 -14.54
N SER A 110 0.35 5.56 -13.53
CA SER A 110 -0.03 4.21 -13.13
C SER A 110 -0.61 4.18 -11.72
N ASP A 111 -1.72 3.47 -11.55
CA ASP A 111 -2.33 3.24 -10.24
C ASP A 111 -1.41 2.40 -9.32
N SER A 112 -0.52 1.59 -9.91
CA SER A 112 0.40 0.73 -9.15
C SER A 112 1.44 1.55 -8.39
N SER A 113 2.00 2.59 -9.01
CA SER A 113 2.92 3.53 -8.36
C SER A 113 2.27 4.25 -7.19
N ARG A 114 1.04 4.75 -7.38
CA ARG A 114 0.26 5.41 -6.31
C ARG A 114 -0.05 4.47 -5.16
N MET A 115 -0.44 3.24 -5.47
CA MET A 115 -0.72 2.21 -4.49
C MET A 115 0.52 1.88 -3.66
N LEU A 116 1.66 1.55 -4.28
CA LEU A 116 2.89 1.25 -3.56
C LEU A 116 3.38 2.44 -2.73
N ARG A 117 3.25 3.66 -3.24
CA ARG A 117 3.60 4.87 -2.49
C ARG A 117 2.73 5.05 -1.25
N SER A 118 1.44 4.67 -1.32
CA SER A 118 0.55 4.65 -0.16
C SER A 118 0.89 3.52 0.82
N VAL A 119 1.38 2.38 0.34
CA VAL A 119 1.89 1.31 1.21
C VAL A 119 3.11 1.78 2.01
N VAL A 120 4.01 2.58 1.42
CA VAL A 120 5.13 3.17 2.18
C VAL A 120 4.65 4.02 3.36
N GLU A 121 3.61 4.82 3.18
CA GLU A 121 3.04 5.61 4.29
C GLU A 121 2.36 4.71 5.32
N LEU A 122 1.69 3.63 4.88
CA LEU A 122 1.16 2.62 5.79
C LEU A 122 2.26 2.01 6.68
N GLU A 123 3.39 1.60 6.11
CA GLU A 123 4.50 1.05 6.90
C GLU A 123 5.10 2.10 7.85
N ARG A 124 5.15 3.38 7.47
CA ARG A 124 5.54 4.47 8.41
C ARG A 124 4.55 4.59 9.57
N ALA A 125 3.26 4.46 9.30
CA ALA A 125 2.23 4.45 10.35
C ALA A 125 2.35 3.21 11.25
N VAL A 126 2.79 2.06 10.72
CA VAL A 126 3.14 0.88 11.53
C VAL A 126 4.29 1.20 12.49
N LEU A 127 5.37 1.83 12.01
CA LEU A 127 6.46 2.28 12.88
C LEU A 127 6.00 3.28 13.95
N ASP A 128 5.00 4.12 13.67
CA ASP A 128 4.39 5.00 14.67
C ASP A 128 3.64 4.20 15.75
N VAL A 129 2.93 3.12 15.38
CA VAL A 129 2.30 2.20 16.33
C VAL A 129 3.37 1.53 17.19
N GLU A 130 4.48 1.08 16.63
CA GLU A 130 5.56 0.45 17.38
C GLU A 130 6.19 1.40 18.41
N ARG A 131 6.41 2.66 18.00
CA ARG A 131 6.99 3.70 18.84
C ARG A 131 6.04 4.14 19.96
N GLY A 132 4.79 4.46 19.65
CA GLY A 132 3.86 5.13 20.56
C GLY A 132 2.61 4.34 20.94
N GLY A 133 2.31 3.24 20.26
CA GLY A 133 1.07 2.50 20.37
C GLY A 133 -0.08 3.08 19.55
N TRP A 134 -1.17 2.31 19.44
CA TRP A 134 -2.37 2.67 18.66
C TRP A 134 -2.96 4.02 19.05
N ALA A 135 -3.11 4.29 20.36
CA ALA A 135 -3.69 5.54 20.83
C ALA A 135 -2.86 6.77 20.45
N ALA A 136 -1.52 6.64 20.46
CA ALA A 136 -0.63 7.73 20.04
C ALA A 136 -0.71 7.97 18.53
N LEU A 137 -0.79 6.90 17.72
CA LEU A 137 -1.02 7.03 16.27
C LEU A 137 -2.30 7.83 15.99
N VAL A 138 -3.41 7.45 16.62
CA VAL A 138 -4.72 8.11 16.44
C VAL A 138 -4.67 9.57 16.90
N ALA A 139 -4.07 9.84 18.06
CA ALA A 139 -3.96 11.19 18.60
C ALA A 139 -3.10 12.11 17.71
N ASN A 140 -2.06 11.56 17.08
CA ASN A 140 -1.17 12.32 16.21
C ASN A 140 -1.73 12.55 14.81
N GLY A 141 -2.84 11.91 14.42
CA GLY A 141 -3.76 12.29 13.33
C GLY A 141 -3.16 12.66 11.96
N THR A 142 -1.91 12.29 11.70
CA THR A 142 -1.11 12.83 10.59
C THR A 142 -0.32 11.76 9.82
N ALA A 143 -0.44 10.48 10.18
CA ALA A 143 0.51 9.44 9.79
C ALA A 143 0.50 9.02 8.30
N LEU A 144 -0.51 9.40 7.48
CA LEU A 144 -0.57 9.01 6.05
C LEU A 144 -0.60 10.22 5.09
N ARG A 145 -0.07 11.37 5.50
CA ARG A 145 -0.28 12.65 4.81
C ARG A 145 0.48 12.86 3.50
N ALA A 146 1.36 11.94 3.09
CA ALA A 146 2.19 12.16 1.90
C ALA A 146 1.70 11.48 0.60
N SER A 147 0.66 10.63 0.64
CA SER A 147 0.16 9.96 -0.55
C SER A 147 -1.33 9.64 -0.46
N TYR A 148 -2.06 9.91 -1.54
CA TYR A 148 -3.45 9.47 -1.69
C TYR A 148 -3.50 8.25 -2.61
N PRO A 149 -4.02 7.11 -2.13
CA PRO A 149 -4.24 5.95 -2.98
C PRO A 149 -5.30 6.26 -4.05
N PRO A 150 -5.41 5.43 -5.10
CA PRO A 150 -6.45 5.58 -6.10
C PRO A 150 -7.85 5.66 -5.46
N VAL A 151 -8.73 6.51 -6.00
CA VAL A 151 -10.03 6.85 -5.38
C VAL A 151 -10.94 5.63 -5.14
N PHE A 152 -10.86 4.62 -6.01
CA PHE A 152 -11.61 3.37 -5.86
C PHE A 152 -11.07 2.47 -4.73
N VAL A 153 -9.81 2.64 -4.31
CA VAL A 153 -9.25 2.02 -3.09
C VAL A 153 -9.79 2.73 -1.85
N LEU A 154 -9.92 4.06 -1.88
CA LEU A 154 -10.58 4.82 -0.81
C LEU A 154 -12.05 4.44 -0.69
N GLU A 155 -12.77 4.29 -1.81
CA GLU A 155 -14.16 3.79 -1.81
C GLU A 155 -14.28 2.42 -1.15
N LEU A 156 -13.38 1.48 -1.48
CA LEU A 156 -13.31 0.19 -0.78
C LEU A 156 -13.09 0.38 0.73
N GLY A 157 -12.11 1.21 1.12
CA GLY A 157 -11.84 1.53 2.53
C GLY A 157 -13.09 2.01 3.26
N ARG A 158 -13.80 3.01 2.71
CA ARG A 158 -15.04 3.57 3.27
C ARG A 158 -16.12 2.52 3.44
N ASN A 159 -16.31 1.68 2.43
CA ASN A 159 -17.30 0.62 2.48
C ASN A 159 -16.97 -0.46 3.51
N LEU A 160 -15.70 -0.83 3.64
CA LEU A 160 -15.24 -1.79 4.65
C LEU A 160 -15.47 -1.21 6.04
N VAL A 161 -14.99 0.01 6.33
CA VAL A 161 -15.17 0.63 7.64
C VAL A 161 -16.64 0.85 7.97
N ALA A 162 -17.49 1.25 7.00
CA ALA A 162 -18.94 1.37 7.19
C ALA A 162 -19.63 0.02 7.47
N SER A 163 -18.99 -1.10 7.13
CA SER A 163 -19.50 -2.46 7.35
C SER A 163 -19.11 -3.06 8.70
N CYS A 164 -18.26 -2.40 9.50
CA CYS A 164 -17.93 -2.91 10.84
C CYS A 164 -18.82 -2.23 11.90
N PRO A 165 -19.42 -2.96 12.85
CA PRO A 165 -20.17 -2.33 13.94
C PRO A 165 -19.34 -1.36 14.78
N LEU A 166 -20.00 -0.46 15.52
CA LEU A 166 -19.33 0.54 16.37
C LEU A 166 -18.41 -0.09 17.43
N GLY A 167 -17.27 0.54 17.67
CA GLY A 167 -16.25 0.11 18.63
C GLY A 167 -15.55 -1.20 18.25
N GLY A 168 -15.68 -1.65 17.00
CA GLY A 168 -15.12 -2.91 16.52
C GLY A 168 -13.59 -2.90 16.38
N VAL A 169 -13.03 -4.08 16.20
CA VAL A 169 -11.66 -4.27 15.71
C VAL A 169 -11.74 -4.69 14.25
N MET A 170 -11.10 -3.94 13.36
CA MET A 170 -11.04 -4.28 11.95
C MET A 170 -9.73 -4.98 11.64
N VAL A 171 -9.83 -6.20 11.12
CA VAL A 171 -8.70 -7.03 10.70
C VAL A 171 -8.65 -7.01 9.17
N THR A 172 -7.55 -6.53 8.60
CA THR A 172 -7.35 -6.47 7.14
C THR A 172 -6.47 -7.61 6.64
N GLY A 173 -6.73 -8.10 5.42
CA GLY A 173 -6.06 -9.30 4.89
C GLY A 173 -4.98 -9.05 3.84
N ASN A 174 -5.00 -7.90 3.17
CA ASN A 174 -4.00 -7.53 2.16
C ASN A 174 -3.75 -6.02 2.10
N ASP A 175 -2.77 -5.62 1.28
CA ASP A 175 -2.36 -4.22 1.14
C ASP A 175 -3.49 -3.30 0.62
N VAL A 176 -4.34 -3.80 -0.28
CA VAL A 176 -5.43 -3.02 -0.90
C VAL A 176 -6.48 -2.64 0.15
N GLU A 177 -6.95 -3.62 0.92
CA GLU A 177 -7.86 -3.39 2.03
C GLU A 177 -7.21 -2.53 3.11
N THR A 178 -5.95 -2.84 3.45
CA THR A 178 -5.24 -2.16 4.53
C THR A 178 -5.03 -0.67 4.23
N VAL A 179 -4.49 -0.34 3.05
CA VAL A 179 -4.31 1.05 2.64
C VAL A 179 -5.65 1.78 2.61
N GLY A 180 -6.68 1.18 2.00
CA GLY A 180 -8.02 1.80 1.95
C GLY A 180 -8.55 2.13 3.33
N VAL A 181 -8.58 1.13 4.24
CA VAL A 181 -9.11 1.25 5.60
C VAL A 181 -8.29 2.23 6.45
N TRP A 182 -6.96 2.09 6.47
CA TRP A 182 -6.10 2.96 7.28
C TRP A 182 -6.13 4.41 6.81
N THR A 183 -6.14 4.65 5.49
CA THR A 183 -6.22 6.02 4.96
C THR A 183 -7.53 6.71 5.35
N VAL A 184 -8.68 6.06 5.17
CA VAL A 184 -9.97 6.69 5.51
C VAL A 184 -10.12 6.90 7.01
N THR A 185 -9.57 6.00 7.84
CA THR A 185 -9.70 6.10 9.29
C THR A 185 -8.70 7.05 9.94
N ILE A 186 -7.42 6.89 9.65
CA ILE A 186 -6.37 7.68 10.32
C ILE A 186 -6.22 9.06 9.70
N SER A 187 -6.27 9.18 8.38
CA SER A 187 -6.13 10.48 7.70
C SER A 187 -7.47 11.15 7.38
N GLY A 188 -8.50 10.37 7.06
CA GLY A 188 -9.85 10.89 6.85
C GLY A 188 -10.63 11.16 8.14
N GLY A 189 -10.19 10.60 9.28
CA GLY A 189 -10.90 10.69 10.56
C GLY A 189 -12.22 9.90 10.60
N GLU A 190 -12.52 9.11 9.58
CA GLU A 190 -13.73 8.29 9.51
C GLU A 190 -13.60 7.10 10.47
N ARG A 191 -14.62 6.79 11.27
CA ARG A 191 -14.60 5.60 12.15
C ARG A 191 -13.41 5.55 13.11
N GLY A 192 -13.08 6.68 13.75
CA GLY A 192 -12.06 6.76 14.80
C GLY A 192 -12.32 5.91 16.05
N ASP A 193 -13.50 5.27 16.14
CA ASP A 193 -13.85 4.27 17.14
C ASP A 193 -13.23 2.88 16.87
N LEU A 194 -12.76 2.62 15.64
CA LEU A 194 -12.17 1.34 15.27
C LEU A 194 -10.72 1.22 15.76
N VAL A 195 -10.34 0.00 16.12
CA VAL A 195 -8.92 -0.40 16.23
C VAL A 195 -8.59 -1.23 15.00
N LEU A 196 -7.54 -0.84 14.28
CA LEU A 196 -7.13 -1.54 13.05
C LEU A 196 -5.98 -2.50 13.36
N LEU A 197 -6.11 -3.76 12.94
CA LEU A 197 -5.16 -4.81 13.22
C LEU A 197 -4.62 -5.43 11.92
N LEU A 198 -3.29 -5.52 11.84
CA LEU A 198 -2.57 -6.26 10.80
C LEU A 198 -2.21 -7.64 11.35
N PRO A 199 -2.93 -8.71 10.95
CA PRO A 199 -2.79 -10.02 11.59
C PRO A 199 -1.40 -10.63 11.37
N THR A 200 -0.82 -10.47 10.16
CA THR A 200 0.53 -10.96 9.84
C THR A 200 1.58 -10.29 10.74
N LEU A 201 1.56 -8.96 10.87
CA LEU A 201 2.50 -8.26 11.77
C LEU A 201 2.26 -8.60 13.24
N TYR A 202 1.00 -8.80 13.66
CA TYR A 202 0.75 -9.27 15.02
C TYR A 202 1.40 -10.64 15.27
N GLY A 203 1.36 -11.55 14.30
CA GLY A 203 2.02 -12.86 14.40
C GLY A 203 3.55 -12.79 14.36
N GLU A 204 4.12 -11.93 13.51
CA GLU A 204 5.54 -11.94 13.16
C GLU A 204 6.36 -10.92 13.99
N ASP A 205 5.83 -9.73 14.25
CA ASP A 205 6.54 -8.64 14.91
C ASP A 205 6.16 -8.52 16.39
N SER A 206 7.13 -8.77 17.28
CA SER A 206 6.91 -8.73 18.73
C SER A 206 6.62 -7.34 19.30
N VAL A 207 7.18 -6.28 18.70
CA VAL A 207 6.97 -4.89 19.13
C VAL A 207 5.57 -4.45 18.73
N TYR A 208 5.20 -4.66 17.47
CA TYR A 208 3.85 -4.39 16.98
C TYR A 208 2.81 -5.18 17.79
N ARG A 209 3.04 -6.48 18.00
CA ARG A 209 2.16 -7.33 18.81
C ARG A 209 1.96 -6.79 20.22
N ALA A 210 3.03 -6.40 20.92
CA ALA A 210 2.93 -5.84 22.27
C ALA A 210 2.09 -4.56 22.32
N ARG A 211 2.30 -3.66 21.36
CA ARG A 211 1.57 -2.39 21.24
C ARG A 211 0.09 -2.60 20.94
N MET A 212 -0.21 -3.50 20.01
CA MET A 212 -1.59 -3.83 19.67
C MET A 212 -2.29 -4.62 20.77
N ALA A 213 -1.60 -5.51 21.48
CA ALA A 213 -2.17 -6.23 22.62
C ALA A 213 -2.61 -5.28 23.75
N THR A 214 -1.84 -4.20 23.98
CA THR A 214 -2.24 -3.13 24.91
C THR A 214 -3.51 -2.43 24.43
N ALA A 215 -3.58 -2.05 23.14
CA ALA A 215 -4.76 -1.40 22.56
C ALA A 215 -6.01 -2.30 22.55
N LEU A 216 -5.81 -3.62 22.50
CA LEU A 216 -6.84 -4.64 22.49
C LEU A 216 -7.18 -5.17 23.89
N GLU A 217 -6.45 -4.74 24.94
CA GLU A 217 -6.60 -5.19 26.32
C GLU A 217 -6.52 -6.73 26.48
N ILE A 218 -5.50 -7.32 25.85
CA ILE A 218 -5.20 -8.77 25.86
C ILE A 218 -3.73 -9.03 26.16
N GLN A 219 -3.38 -10.29 26.40
CA GLN A 219 -1.98 -10.69 26.58
C GLN A 219 -1.24 -10.76 25.23
N PRO A 220 0.00 -10.23 25.13
CA PRO A 220 0.77 -10.20 23.89
C PRO A 220 1.39 -11.55 23.49
N VAL A 221 1.24 -12.59 24.31
CA VAL A 221 1.75 -13.94 24.03
C VAL A 221 0.78 -14.75 23.17
N LEU A 222 -0.46 -14.30 23.03
CA LEU A 222 -1.49 -15.05 22.33
C LEU A 222 -1.22 -15.05 20.82
N PRO A 223 -1.40 -16.20 20.14
CA PRO A 223 -1.45 -16.23 18.68
C PRO A 223 -2.68 -15.44 18.18
N VAL A 224 -2.65 -15.01 16.92
CA VAL A 224 -3.62 -14.07 16.31
C VAL A 224 -5.07 -14.52 16.51
N ASP A 225 -5.37 -15.78 16.22
CA ASP A 225 -6.69 -16.40 16.35
C ASP A 225 -7.20 -16.42 17.80
N ALA A 226 -6.34 -16.79 18.76
CA ALA A 226 -6.67 -16.78 20.18
C ALA A 226 -6.85 -15.35 20.72
N ALA A 227 -5.97 -14.42 20.33
CA ALA A 227 -6.08 -13.00 20.63
C ALA A 227 -7.42 -12.44 20.15
N LEU A 228 -7.78 -12.67 18.89
CA LEU A 228 -9.06 -12.24 18.33
C LEU A 228 -10.26 -12.94 18.96
N THR A 229 -10.12 -14.20 19.38
CA THR A 229 -11.16 -14.93 20.13
C THR A 229 -11.47 -14.25 21.46
N GLU A 230 -10.43 -13.83 22.17
CA GLU A 230 -10.54 -13.13 23.45
C GLU A 230 -11.15 -11.73 23.28
N VAL A 231 -10.71 -10.99 22.26
CA VAL A 231 -11.29 -9.68 21.90
C VAL A 231 -12.76 -9.81 21.54
N ALA A 232 -13.11 -10.81 20.71
CA ALA A 232 -14.47 -11.08 20.26
C ALA A 232 -15.42 -11.49 21.41
N ALA A 233 -14.90 -11.78 22.62
CA ALA A 233 -15.76 -11.97 23.79
C ALA A 233 -16.33 -10.66 24.35
N ARG A 234 -15.71 -9.52 24.02
CA ARG A 234 -15.99 -8.20 24.62
C ARG A 234 -16.47 -7.16 23.61
N ARG A 235 -16.00 -7.22 22.36
CA ARG A 235 -16.32 -6.25 21.31
C ARG A 235 -16.34 -6.91 19.93
N PRO A 236 -17.01 -6.32 18.92
CA PRO A 236 -17.04 -6.87 17.57
C PRO A 236 -15.63 -7.01 16.98
N VAL A 237 -15.35 -8.14 16.34
CA VAL A 237 -14.17 -8.36 15.50
C VAL A 237 -14.64 -8.52 14.06
N CYS A 238 -14.20 -7.63 13.19
CA CYS A 238 -14.63 -7.52 11.81
C CYS A 238 -13.49 -7.98 10.88
N LEU A 239 -13.69 -9.09 10.20
CA LEU A 239 -12.75 -9.63 9.22
C LEU A 239 -13.13 -9.12 7.83
N THR A 240 -12.20 -8.45 7.16
CA THR A 240 -12.36 -8.06 5.75
C THR A 240 -12.28 -9.28 4.83
N PRO A 241 -12.78 -9.17 3.59
CA PRO A 241 -12.84 -10.28 2.64
C PRO A 241 -11.53 -11.06 2.49
N ALA A 242 -10.38 -10.38 2.39
CA ALA A 242 -9.10 -11.04 2.14
C ALA A 242 -8.48 -11.74 3.35
N VAL A 243 -9.04 -11.60 4.56
CA VAL A 243 -8.47 -12.22 5.77
C VAL A 243 -8.53 -13.77 5.64
N PRO A 244 -7.38 -14.46 5.72
CA PRO A 244 -7.35 -15.92 5.73
C PRO A 244 -8.11 -16.51 6.92
N ALA A 245 -8.76 -17.65 6.71
CA ALA A 245 -9.49 -18.36 7.77
C ALA A 245 -8.60 -18.78 8.96
N SER A 246 -7.28 -18.91 8.75
CA SER A 246 -6.30 -19.21 9.80
C SER A 246 -6.15 -18.10 10.84
N TYR A 247 -6.58 -16.87 10.54
CA TYR A 247 -6.62 -15.75 11.49
C TYR A 247 -8.00 -15.54 12.11
N ALA A 248 -9.01 -16.32 11.71
CA ALA A 248 -10.35 -16.12 12.22
C ALA A 248 -10.42 -16.49 13.72
N PRO A 249 -11.18 -15.74 14.54
CA PRO A 249 -11.42 -16.11 15.92
C PRO A 249 -12.21 -17.43 16.01
N HIS A 250 -11.99 -18.20 17.07
CA HIS A 250 -12.75 -19.39 17.43
C HIS A 250 -14.13 -19.05 18.01
N LYS A 251 -14.90 -18.25 17.26
CA LYS A 251 -16.29 -17.86 17.55
C LYS A 251 -17.12 -17.94 16.29
N ALA A 252 -18.43 -18.02 16.46
CA ALA A 252 -19.36 -17.97 15.35
C ALA A 252 -19.19 -16.64 14.59
N LEU A 253 -19.00 -16.76 13.26
CA LEU A 253 -18.96 -15.64 12.35
C LEU A 253 -20.35 -15.43 11.76
N VAL A 254 -20.79 -14.18 11.77
CA VAL A 254 -22.00 -13.75 11.06
C VAL A 254 -21.61 -12.86 9.91
N THR A 255 -22.27 -13.07 8.77
CA THR A 255 -22.11 -12.17 7.62
C THR A 255 -22.75 -10.83 7.94
N HIS A 256 -21.99 -9.76 7.80
CA HIS A 256 -22.47 -8.41 8.00
C HIS A 256 -21.98 -7.51 6.86
N ARG A 257 -22.89 -7.16 5.95
CA ARG A 257 -22.58 -6.34 4.76
C ARG A 257 -21.40 -6.94 3.98
N LEU A 258 -20.22 -6.30 3.98
CA LEU A 258 -19.01 -6.80 3.32
C LEU A 258 -18.14 -7.73 4.16
N LEU A 259 -18.40 -7.85 5.47
CA LEU A 259 -17.49 -8.44 6.44
C LEU A 259 -18.03 -9.76 7.01
N GLN A 260 -17.13 -10.54 7.62
CA GLN A 260 -17.49 -11.54 8.62
C GLN A 260 -17.25 -10.94 10.00
N VAL A 261 -18.23 -11.00 10.89
CA VAL A 261 -18.15 -10.40 12.22
C VAL A 261 -18.27 -11.48 13.30
N ALA A 262 -17.38 -11.43 14.28
CA ALA A 262 -17.46 -12.22 15.50
C ALA A 262 -17.75 -11.32 16.71
N GLY A 263 -18.42 -11.87 17.72
CA GLY A 263 -18.61 -11.22 19.01
C GLY A 263 -19.98 -10.54 19.18
N PRO A 264 -20.13 -9.68 20.20
CA PRO A 264 -21.43 -9.10 20.55
C PRO A 264 -21.95 -8.22 19.41
N ALA A 265 -23.27 -8.26 19.20
CA ALA A 265 -23.93 -7.33 18.30
C ALA A 265 -23.79 -5.91 18.82
N ALA A 266 -23.36 -4.99 17.96
CA ALA A 266 -23.31 -3.56 18.23
C ALA A 266 -24.10 -2.80 17.17
N ALA A 267 -24.44 -1.54 17.47
CA ALA A 267 -25.24 -0.72 16.57
C ALA A 267 -24.55 -0.59 15.20
N GLU A 268 -25.37 -0.76 14.16
CA GLU A 268 -24.97 -0.61 12.77
C GLU A 268 -24.94 0.87 12.38
N LEU A 269 -24.08 1.22 11.42
CA LEU A 269 -24.10 2.53 10.81
C LEU A 269 -24.95 2.51 9.54
N PRO A 270 -25.88 3.47 9.36
CA PRO A 270 -26.80 3.49 8.23
C PRO A 270 -26.16 3.95 6.90
N GLN A 271 -24.83 4.14 6.87
CA GLN A 271 -24.13 4.67 5.69
C GLN A 271 -24.27 3.69 4.51
N PRO A 272 -24.74 4.12 3.32
CA PRO A 272 -24.86 3.24 2.16
C PRO A 272 -23.49 2.81 1.62
N LEU A 273 -23.41 1.63 0.98
CA LEU A 273 -22.22 1.21 0.23
C LEU A 273 -22.28 1.76 -1.20
N THR A 274 -21.15 2.20 -1.74
CA THR A 274 -21.04 2.70 -3.13
C THR A 274 -19.96 1.97 -3.92
N ILE A 275 -20.10 1.86 -5.24
CA ILE A 275 -19.03 1.33 -6.11
C ILE A 275 -18.84 2.20 -7.35
N THR A 276 -19.14 3.49 -7.22
CA THR A 276 -19.17 4.44 -8.34
C THR A 276 -17.76 4.67 -8.87
N GLU A 277 -16.79 4.84 -7.98
CA GLU A 277 -15.39 5.06 -8.36
C GLU A 277 -14.78 3.81 -8.97
N LEU A 278 -15.04 2.64 -8.36
CA LEU A 278 -14.60 1.37 -8.93
C LEU A 278 -15.24 1.10 -10.28
N ALA A 279 -16.56 1.30 -10.42
CA ALA A 279 -17.26 1.08 -11.68
C ALA A 279 -16.74 2.01 -12.78
N SER A 280 -16.57 3.30 -12.47
CA SER A 280 -15.99 4.28 -13.39
C SER A 280 -14.60 3.85 -13.88
N ALA A 281 -13.69 3.52 -12.95
CA ALA A 281 -12.33 3.13 -13.29
C ALA A 281 -12.26 1.78 -14.04
N HIS A 282 -12.98 0.77 -13.56
CA HIS A 282 -12.93 -0.58 -14.11
C HIS A 282 -13.59 -0.67 -15.47
N LEU A 283 -14.73 0.00 -15.69
CA LEU A 283 -15.44 -0.06 -16.98
C LEU A 283 -14.76 0.80 -18.05
N SER A 284 -14.09 1.89 -17.65
CA SER A 284 -13.35 2.74 -18.60
C SER A 284 -12.05 2.08 -19.07
N GLN A 285 -11.23 1.57 -18.13
CA GLN A 285 -9.97 0.90 -18.46
C GLN A 285 -9.58 -0.10 -17.35
N PRO A 286 -9.98 -1.37 -17.47
CA PRO A 286 -9.63 -2.39 -16.48
C PRO A 286 -8.11 -2.53 -16.36
N ASN A 287 -7.61 -2.57 -15.12
CA ASN A 287 -6.20 -2.80 -14.83
C ASN A 287 -6.06 -3.81 -13.68
N ALA A 288 -4.81 -4.16 -13.33
CA ALA A 288 -4.57 -5.13 -12.28
C ALA A 288 -5.15 -4.71 -10.91
N LEU A 289 -5.07 -3.43 -10.57
CA LEU A 289 -5.54 -2.91 -9.29
C LEU A 289 -7.07 -2.82 -9.23
N THR A 290 -7.74 -2.34 -10.28
CA THR A 290 -9.22 -2.34 -10.31
C THR A 290 -9.79 -3.74 -10.28
N ARG A 291 -9.11 -4.73 -10.90
CA ARG A 291 -9.47 -6.15 -10.78
C ARG A 291 -9.27 -6.68 -9.36
N ALA A 292 -8.18 -6.31 -8.69
CA ALA A 292 -7.93 -6.71 -7.30
C ALA A 292 -9.03 -6.17 -6.37
N VAL A 293 -9.38 -4.87 -6.49
CA VAL A 293 -10.45 -4.26 -5.69
C VAL A 293 -11.81 -4.91 -5.98
N LEU A 294 -12.14 -5.19 -7.25
CA LEU A 294 -13.36 -5.92 -7.60
C LEU A 294 -13.38 -7.34 -6.99
N ALA A 295 -12.23 -8.02 -6.94
CA ALA A 295 -12.12 -9.34 -6.35
C ALA A 295 -12.47 -9.34 -4.85
N GLU A 296 -12.16 -8.27 -4.11
CA GLU A 296 -12.55 -8.14 -2.70
C GLU A 296 -14.06 -8.10 -2.52
N TYR A 297 -14.76 -7.32 -3.34
CA TYR A 297 -16.22 -7.30 -3.32
C TYR A 297 -16.82 -8.64 -3.72
N GLN A 298 -16.23 -9.32 -4.71
CA GLN A 298 -16.67 -10.67 -5.10
C GLN A 298 -16.45 -11.67 -3.96
N GLN A 299 -15.36 -11.55 -3.21
CA GLN A 299 -15.09 -12.38 -2.05
C GLN A 299 -16.09 -12.15 -0.92
N ALA A 300 -16.44 -10.90 -0.63
CA ALA A 300 -17.54 -10.57 0.27
C ALA A 300 -18.87 -11.18 -0.22
N ALA A 301 -19.15 -11.06 -1.52
CA ALA A 301 -20.40 -11.48 -2.12
C ALA A 301 -20.59 -13.02 -2.12
N ARG A 302 -19.50 -13.80 -2.16
CA ARG A 302 -19.54 -15.25 -1.92
C ARG A 302 -20.07 -15.62 -0.53
N LYS A 303 -19.96 -14.72 0.46
CA LYS A 303 -20.49 -14.87 1.82
C LYS A 303 -21.81 -14.13 2.04
N ASN A 304 -22.10 -13.13 1.20
CA ASN A 304 -23.32 -12.32 1.20
C ASN A 304 -23.89 -12.15 -0.21
N ARG A 305 -24.74 -13.09 -0.65
CA ARG A 305 -25.28 -13.09 -2.02
C ARG A 305 -26.13 -11.86 -2.37
N VAL A 306 -26.67 -11.15 -1.38
CA VAL A 306 -27.42 -9.91 -1.60
C VAL A 306 -26.57 -8.85 -2.31
N LEU A 307 -25.25 -8.86 -2.10
CA LEU A 307 -24.32 -7.93 -2.75
C LEU A 307 -24.26 -8.13 -4.28
N CYS A 308 -24.52 -9.33 -4.79
CA CYS A 308 -24.42 -9.63 -6.23
C CYS A 308 -25.53 -8.95 -7.04
N ILE A 309 -26.73 -8.85 -6.45
CA ILE A 309 -27.90 -8.23 -7.09
C ILE A 309 -28.06 -6.74 -6.76
N SER A 310 -27.42 -6.27 -5.68
CA SER A 310 -27.46 -4.86 -5.27
C SER A 310 -26.18 -4.14 -5.69
N LEU A 311 -25.13 -4.23 -4.85
CA LEU A 311 -23.90 -3.48 -4.99
C LEU A 311 -23.17 -3.79 -6.29
N LEU A 312 -23.03 -5.07 -6.66
CA LEU A 312 -22.24 -5.50 -7.83
C LEU A 312 -23.04 -5.58 -9.13
N SER A 313 -24.31 -5.14 -9.12
CA SER A 313 -25.15 -5.14 -10.30
C SER A 313 -24.56 -4.41 -11.53
N PRO A 314 -23.79 -3.30 -11.39
CA PRO A 314 -23.18 -2.61 -12.53
C PRO A 314 -22.14 -3.44 -13.29
N PHE A 315 -21.57 -4.48 -12.70
CA PHE A 315 -20.56 -5.34 -13.34
C PHE A 315 -21.16 -6.53 -14.11
N GLY A 316 -22.49 -6.64 -14.17
CA GLY A 316 -23.19 -7.62 -15.01
C GLY A 316 -23.13 -9.07 -14.55
N GLU A 317 -23.56 -9.97 -15.44
CA GLU A 317 -23.79 -11.40 -15.14
C GLU A 317 -22.52 -12.20 -14.80
N ARG A 318 -21.35 -11.80 -15.33
CA ARG A 318 -20.07 -12.46 -15.01
C ARG A 318 -19.74 -12.39 -13.53
N THR A 319 -20.12 -11.28 -12.89
CA THR A 319 -19.91 -11.11 -11.45
C THR A 319 -20.97 -11.85 -10.63
N ARG A 320 -22.21 -11.97 -11.13
CA ARG A 320 -23.27 -12.75 -10.47
C ARG A 320 -22.98 -14.26 -10.49
N SER A 321 -22.56 -14.79 -11.64
CA SER A 321 -22.11 -16.18 -11.76
C SER A 321 -20.90 -16.50 -10.87
N ALA A 322 -19.95 -15.55 -10.71
CA ALA A 322 -18.83 -15.67 -9.78
C ALA A 322 -19.27 -15.71 -8.29
N CYS A 323 -20.48 -15.28 -7.96
CA CYS A 323 -21.07 -15.42 -6.63
C CYS A 323 -21.73 -16.79 -6.38
N GLY A 324 -21.78 -17.67 -7.39
CA GLY A 324 -22.32 -19.03 -7.28
C GLY A 324 -23.85 -19.11 -7.34
N ASP A 325 -24.45 -18.57 -8.40
CA ASP A 325 -25.81 -18.96 -8.82
C ASP A 325 -25.89 -20.48 -9.06
#